data_AF-A0A6B2LR49-F1
#
_entry.id   AF-A0A6B2LR49-F1
#
_cell.length_a   1.000
_cell.length_b   1.000
_cell.length_c   1.000
_cell.angle_alpha   90.00
_cell.angle_beta   90.00
_cell.angle_gamma   90.00
#
_symmetry.space_group_name_H-M   'P 1'
#
loop_
_entity.id
_entity.type
_entity.pdbx_description
1 polymer ?
#
loop_
_entity_poly.entity_id
_entity_poly.type
_entity_poly.pdbx_seq_one_letter_code
_entity_poly.pdbx_strand_id
1 'polypeptide(L)'
;MVGLVVGSVLFSAVAVLYGAPLTSDLTRTWLWGTLVSALTCFPGLLVNDVDSILRVYVDRNVKGKAERWCLVSAVGTLVGCWLGALPIPLDSDRPWQVWPISCTYGALGGFYLSHIVFFVFQSCSKNNKQRLD
;
A
#
# COMPACT_ATOMS: atom_id res chain seq x y z
N MET A 1 -4.86 9.99 11.23
CA MET A 1 -6.05 10.51 10.51
C MET A 1 -5.67 11.40 9.33
N VAL A 2 -4.81 12.41 9.48
CA VAL A 2 -4.38 13.30 8.37
C VAL A 2 -3.74 12.54 7.21
N GLY A 3 -2.82 11.60 7.48
CA GLY A 3 -2.20 10.78 6.42
C GLY A 3 -3.19 9.92 5.64
N LEU A 4 -4.31 9.53 6.27
CA LEU A 4 -5.33 8.72 5.62
C LEU A 4 -6.11 9.54 4.58
N VAL A 5 -6.42 10.79 4.93
CA VAL A 5 -7.11 11.78 4.07
C VAL A 5 -6.18 12.28 2.96
N VAL A 6 -4.92 12.58 3.26
CA VAL A 6 -3.95 13.01 2.24
C VAL A 6 -3.68 11.88 1.25
N GLY A 7 -3.50 10.65 1.74
CA GLY A 7 -3.34 9.47 0.90
C GLY A 7 -4.54 9.21 0.00
N SER A 8 -5.77 9.24 0.54
CA SER A 8 -6.97 9.02 -0.26
C SER A 8 -7.13 10.06 -1.35
N VAL A 9 -6.88 11.35 -1.05
CA VAL A 9 -6.93 12.44 -2.04
C VAL A 9 -5.87 12.26 -3.13
N LEU A 10 -4.64 11.90 -2.79
CA LEU A 10 -3.58 11.68 -3.77
C LEU A 10 -3.88 10.47 -4.68
N PHE A 11 -4.33 9.35 -4.12
CA PHE A 11 -4.67 8.17 -4.92
C PHE A 11 -5.91 8.40 -5.79
N SER A 12 -6.92 9.13 -5.29
CA SER A 12 -8.06 9.55 -6.09
C SER A 12 -7.65 10.52 -7.21
N ALA A 13 -6.72 11.44 -6.96
CA ALA A 13 -6.20 12.35 -7.99
C ALA A 13 -5.44 11.61 -9.10
N VAL A 14 -4.60 10.63 -8.74
CA VAL A 14 -3.89 9.79 -9.72
C VAL A 14 -4.88 8.93 -10.53
N ALA A 15 -5.91 8.39 -9.89
CA ALA A 15 -6.96 7.63 -10.58
C ALA A 15 -7.76 8.49 -11.58
N VAL A 16 -8.06 9.74 -11.21
CA VAL A 16 -8.73 10.70 -12.09
C VAL A 16 -7.83 11.11 -13.27
N LEU A 17 -6.53 11.31 -13.03
CA LEU A 17 -5.54 11.59 -14.09
C LEU A 17 -5.35 10.43 -15.07
N TYR A 18 -5.56 9.19 -14.64
CA TYR A 18 -5.52 7.99 -15.49
C TYR A 18 -6.80 7.72 -16.28
N GLY A 19 -7.81 8.61 -16.20
CA GLY A 19 -9.01 8.53 -17.03
C GLY A 19 -10.19 7.78 -16.40
N ALA A 20 -10.20 7.57 -15.08
CA ALA A 20 -11.35 6.98 -14.40
C ALA A 20 -12.60 7.89 -14.57
N PRO A 21 -13.78 7.32 -14.90
CA PRO A 21 -14.99 8.09 -15.16
C PRO A 21 -15.46 8.87 -13.93
N LEU A 22 -15.40 10.20 -14.04
CA LEU A 22 -15.62 11.19 -12.96
C LEU A 22 -17.06 11.29 -12.43
N THR A 23 -18.06 10.66 -13.06
CA THR A 23 -19.48 10.99 -12.79
C THR A 23 -20.36 9.81 -12.39
N SER A 24 -19.94 8.55 -12.59
CA SER A 24 -20.79 7.38 -12.32
C SER A 24 -20.32 6.50 -11.16
N ASP A 25 -19.02 6.49 -10.85
CA ASP A 25 -18.40 5.57 -9.86
C ASP A 25 -17.54 6.30 -8.80
N LEU A 26 -17.95 7.51 -8.44
CA LEU A 26 -17.25 8.30 -7.42
C LEU A 26 -17.17 7.56 -6.09
N THR A 27 -18.28 6.97 -5.64
CA THR A 27 -18.35 6.19 -4.39
C THR A 27 -17.40 5.00 -4.39
N ARG A 28 -17.25 4.30 -5.52
CA ARG A 28 -16.30 3.17 -5.64
C ARG A 28 -14.86 3.62 -5.56
N THR A 29 -14.52 4.73 -6.21
CA THR A 29 -13.16 5.29 -6.22
C THR A 29 -12.77 5.84 -4.84
N TRP A 30 -13.74 6.44 -4.13
CA TRP A 30 -13.56 6.88 -2.74
C TRP A 30 -13.41 5.72 -1.76
N LEU A 31 -14.23 4.67 -1.87
CA LEU A 31 -14.09 3.45 -1.06
C LEU A 31 -12.74 2.78 -1.30
N TRP A 32 -12.29 2.70 -2.55
CA TRP A 32 -10.99 2.17 -2.90
C TRP A 32 -9.84 2.99 -2.33
N GLY A 33 -9.88 4.33 -2.48
CA GLY A 33 -8.88 5.22 -1.90
C GLY A 33 -8.84 5.13 -0.38
N THR A 34 -9.99 4.98 0.27
CA THR A 34 -10.09 4.75 1.72
C THR A 34 -9.50 3.41 2.12
N LEU A 35 -9.73 2.35 1.33
CA LEU A 35 -9.21 1.01 1.59
C LEU A 35 -7.68 0.96 1.45
N VAL A 36 -7.11 1.51 0.38
CA VAL A 36 -5.66 1.60 0.18
C VAL A 36 -5.03 2.42 1.31
N SER A 37 -5.63 3.56 1.64
CA SER A 37 -5.14 4.42 2.70
C SER A 37 -5.27 3.78 4.10
N ALA A 38 -6.33 3.02 4.35
CA ALA A 38 -6.51 2.21 5.55
C ALA A 38 -5.44 1.12 5.64
N LEU A 39 -5.19 0.35 4.58
CA LEU A 39 -4.14 -0.67 4.55
C LEU A 39 -2.75 -0.09 4.80
N THR A 40 -2.49 1.12 4.31
CA THR A 40 -1.20 1.81 4.48
C THR A 40 -1.06 2.41 5.89
N CYS A 41 -2.17 2.88 6.48
CA CYS A 41 -2.17 3.56 7.78
C CYS A 41 -2.33 2.61 8.97
N PHE A 42 -2.93 1.43 8.78
CA PHE A 42 -3.11 0.39 9.81
C PHE A 42 -1.79 -0.02 10.50
N PRO A 43 -0.69 -0.29 9.76
CA PRO A 43 0.58 -0.61 10.40
C PRO A 43 1.23 0.58 11.12
N GLY A 44 0.98 1.82 10.68
CA GLY A 44 1.53 3.04 11.30
C GLY A 44 0.80 3.45 12.59
N LEU A 45 -0.52 3.24 12.64
CA LEU A 45 -1.38 3.54 13.80
C LEU A 45 -1.04 2.69 15.03
N LEU A 46 -0.57 1.46 14.81
CA LEU A 46 -0.23 0.51 15.88
C LEU A 46 1.16 0.73 16.46
N VAL A 47 2.01 1.52 15.80
CA VAL A 47 3.45 1.43 16.01
C VAL A 47 4.09 2.70 16.56
N ASN A 48 3.74 3.93 16.15
CA ASN A 48 4.46 5.13 16.64
C ASN A 48 3.80 6.49 16.36
N ASP A 49 4.28 7.50 17.11
CA ASP A 49 4.07 8.94 16.96
C ASP A 49 4.33 9.49 15.56
N VAL A 50 3.72 10.63 15.26
CA VAL A 50 3.72 11.32 13.95
C VAL A 50 5.14 11.67 13.48
N ASP A 51 6.04 12.01 14.40
CA ASP A 51 7.44 12.37 14.10
C ASP A 51 8.26 11.19 13.59
N SER A 52 7.99 9.98 14.09
CA SER A 52 8.65 8.76 13.64
C SER A 52 8.22 8.40 12.22
N ILE A 53 6.93 8.63 11.89
CA ILE A 53 6.40 8.43 10.54
C ILE A 53 7.07 9.40 9.55
N LEU A 54 7.15 10.69 9.89
CA LEU A 54 7.78 11.69 9.03
C LEU A 54 9.24 11.32 8.75
N ARG A 55 9.97 10.88 9.79
CA ARG A 55 11.37 10.47 9.67
C ARG A 55 11.56 9.22 8.81
N VAL A 56 10.63 8.27 8.88
CA VAL A 56 10.69 7.03 8.08
C VAL A 56 10.38 7.29 6.60
N TYR A 57 9.37 8.10 6.30
CA TYR A 57 8.96 8.38 4.92
C TYR A 57 9.81 9.44 4.22
N VAL A 58 10.22 10.50 4.93
CA VAL A 58 10.98 11.63 4.35
C VAL A 58 12.48 11.41 4.50
N ASP A 59 12.93 11.06 5.70
CA ASP A 59 14.36 10.98 6.06
C ASP A 59 14.97 9.59 5.75
N ARG A 60 14.14 8.61 5.36
CA ARG A 60 14.49 7.19 5.13
C ARG A 60 15.24 6.53 6.29
N ASN A 61 15.22 7.12 7.47
CA ASN A 61 15.99 6.67 8.61
C ASN A 61 15.14 5.69 9.44
N VAL A 62 15.23 4.41 9.09
CA VAL A 62 14.47 3.34 9.75
C VAL A 62 15.25 2.80 10.93
N LYS A 63 14.79 3.09 12.14
CA LYS A 63 15.45 2.69 13.40
C LYS A 63 14.81 1.44 14.01
N GLY A 64 13.49 1.28 13.85
CA GLY A 64 12.71 0.20 14.45
C GLY A 64 12.31 -0.92 13.48
N LYS A 65 12.13 -2.14 14.01
CA LYS A 65 11.53 -3.26 13.24
C LYS A 65 10.14 -2.92 12.73
N ALA A 66 9.36 -2.24 13.56
CA ALA A 66 7.97 -1.92 13.28
C ALA A 66 7.84 -0.77 12.24
N GLU A 67 8.77 0.19 12.24
CA GLU A 67 8.90 1.20 11.17
C GLU A 67 9.24 0.56 9.82
N ARG A 68 10.17 -0.40 9.83
CA ARG A 68 10.58 -1.14 8.63
C ARG A 68 9.43 -1.98 8.06
N TRP A 69 8.64 -2.59 8.94
CA TRP A 69 7.44 -3.31 8.56
C TRP A 69 6.40 -2.37 7.93
N CYS A 70 6.12 -1.22 8.55
CA CYS A 70 5.20 -0.22 8.00
C CYS A 70 5.61 0.23 6.59
N LEU A 71 6.91 0.51 6.38
CA LEU A 71 7.42 0.95 5.09
C LEU A 71 7.34 -0.16 4.02
N VAL A 72 7.68 -1.40 4.38
CA VAL A 72 7.61 -2.55 3.45
C VAL A 72 6.15 -2.87 3.07
N SER A 73 5.22 -2.79 4.02
CA SER A 73 3.79 -2.97 3.74
C SER A 73 3.25 -1.87 2.84
N ALA A 74 3.58 -0.60 3.12
CA ALA A 74 3.15 0.53 2.29
C ALA A 74 3.67 0.43 0.86
N VAL A 75 4.98 0.20 0.69
CA VAL A 75 5.59 0.03 -0.63
C VAL A 75 4.99 -1.17 -1.37
N GLY A 76 4.75 -2.28 -0.67
CA GLY A 76 4.12 -3.47 -1.26
C GLY A 76 2.71 -3.21 -1.78
N THR A 77 1.89 -2.54 -0.99
CA THR A 77 0.52 -2.16 -1.39
C THR A 77 0.55 -1.23 -2.60
N LEU A 78 1.46 -0.26 -2.64
CA LEU A 78 1.58 0.69 -3.76
C LEU A 78 2.05 0.02 -5.04
N VAL A 79 3.11 -0.79 -4.97
CA VAL A 79 3.62 -1.53 -6.12
C VAL A 79 2.58 -2.54 -6.62
N GLY A 80 1.93 -3.26 -5.71
CA GLY A 80 0.85 -4.20 -6.07
C GLY A 80 -0.35 -3.51 -6.71
N CYS A 81 -0.77 -2.37 -6.16
CA CYS A 81 -1.80 -1.51 -6.74
C CYS A 81 -1.43 -1.06 -8.17
N TRP A 82 -0.20 -0.59 -8.36
CA TRP A 82 0.29 -0.11 -9.64
C TRP A 82 0.36 -1.23 -10.69
N LEU A 83 0.83 -2.41 -10.31
CA LEU A 83 0.81 -3.61 -11.17
C LEU A 83 -0.63 -4.03 -11.52
N GLY A 84 -1.58 -3.88 -10.58
CA GLY A 84 -3.00 -4.12 -10.81
C GLY A 84 -3.68 -3.09 -11.73
N ALA A 85 -3.04 -1.94 -11.98
CA ALA A 85 -3.53 -0.91 -12.91
C ALA A 85 -3.09 -1.16 -14.37
N LEU A 86 -2.00 -1.90 -14.58
CA LEU A 86 -1.49 -2.27 -15.92
C LEU A 86 -2.50 -3.01 -16.83
N PRO A 87 -3.34 -3.94 -16.35
CA PRO A 87 -4.27 -4.68 -17.21
C PRO A 87 -5.52 -3.88 -17.64
N ILE A 88 -5.73 -2.67 -17.11
CA ILE A 88 -6.92 -1.84 -17.38
C ILE A 88 -6.91 -1.26 -18.82
N PRO A 89 -5.82 -0.63 -19.31
CA PRO A 89 -5.79 -0.08 -20.67
C PRO A 89 -5.63 -1.14 -21.79
N LEU A 90 -5.35 -2.41 -21.44
CA LEU A 90 -5.08 -3.45 -22.43
C LEU A 90 -6.34 -4.16 -22.92
N ASP A 91 -7.39 -4.29 -22.09
CA ASP A 91 -8.67 -4.92 -22.47
C ASP A 91 -9.78 -4.56 -21.46
N SER A 92 -10.42 -3.40 -21.62
CA SER A 92 -11.45 -2.90 -20.68
C SER A 92 -12.81 -3.59 -20.81
N ASP A 93 -12.95 -4.49 -21.78
CA ASP A 93 -14.23 -5.14 -22.11
C ASP A 93 -14.58 -6.30 -21.16
N ARG A 94 -13.64 -6.73 -20.29
CA ARG A 94 -13.86 -7.80 -19.33
C ARG A 94 -14.29 -7.27 -17.95
N PRO A 95 -15.34 -7.84 -17.33
CA PRO A 95 -15.91 -7.32 -16.08
C PRO A 95 -14.94 -7.36 -14.88
N TRP A 96 -13.87 -8.16 -14.94
CA TRP A 96 -12.85 -8.24 -13.89
C TRP A 96 -11.65 -7.28 -14.10
N GLN A 97 -11.51 -6.70 -15.30
CA GLN A 97 -10.48 -5.68 -15.63
C GLN A 97 -11.00 -4.24 -15.45
N VAL A 98 -12.23 -4.09 -14.93
CA VAL A 98 -12.85 -2.78 -14.69
C VAL A 98 -12.28 -2.14 -13.42
N TRP A 99 -11.97 -0.85 -13.50
CA TRP A 99 -11.62 -0.04 -12.34
C TRP A 99 -12.75 -0.07 -11.28
N PRO A 100 -12.48 -0.23 -9.97
CA PRO A 100 -11.19 -0.37 -9.28
C PRO A 100 -10.84 -1.83 -8.92
N ILE A 101 -11.48 -2.82 -9.53
CA ILE A 101 -11.45 -4.23 -9.07
C ILE A 101 -10.03 -4.79 -9.18
N SER A 102 -9.37 -4.65 -10.34
CA SER A 102 -8.00 -5.15 -10.56
C SER A 102 -6.98 -4.50 -9.62
N CYS A 103 -7.08 -3.18 -9.41
CA CYS A 103 -6.21 -2.44 -8.49
C CYS A 103 -6.44 -2.83 -7.02
N THR A 104 -7.67 -3.17 -6.64
CA THR A 104 -7.97 -3.66 -5.28
C THR A 104 -7.28 -4.99 -5.02
N TYR A 105 -7.40 -5.94 -5.96
CA TYR A 105 -6.73 -7.23 -5.85
C TYR A 105 -5.20 -7.08 -5.87
N GLY A 106 -4.66 -6.17 -6.69
CA GLY A 106 -3.24 -5.84 -6.69
C GLY A 106 -2.76 -5.27 -5.35
N ALA A 107 -3.50 -4.32 -4.77
CA ALA A 107 -3.18 -3.71 -3.49
C ALA A 107 -3.19 -4.73 -2.33
N LEU A 108 -4.23 -5.59 -2.29
CA LEU A 108 -4.34 -6.67 -1.30
C LEU A 108 -3.21 -7.68 -1.48
N GLY A 109 -2.98 -8.16 -2.70
CA GLY A 109 -1.91 -9.12 -3.01
C GLY A 109 -0.54 -8.57 -2.64
N GLY A 110 -0.27 -7.31 -2.97
CA GLY A 110 0.97 -6.60 -2.60
C GLY A 110 1.15 -6.47 -1.08
N PHE A 111 0.08 -6.17 -0.34
CA PHE A 111 0.13 -6.09 1.12
C PHE A 111 0.47 -7.43 1.78
N TYR A 112 -0.21 -8.51 1.37
CA TYR A 112 0.03 -9.86 1.89
C TYR A 112 1.43 -10.35 1.53
N LEU A 113 1.87 -10.14 0.28
CA LEU A 113 3.20 -10.53 -0.15
C LEU A 113 4.29 -9.81 0.64
N SER A 114 4.15 -8.50 0.86
CA SER A 114 5.09 -7.73 1.69
C SER A 114 5.17 -8.23 3.13
N HIS A 115 4.06 -8.68 3.71
CA HIS A 115 4.06 -9.29 5.04
C HIS A 115 4.85 -10.59 5.09
N ILE A 116 4.65 -11.47 4.10
CA ILE A 116 5.36 -12.74 4.00
C ILE A 116 6.86 -12.48 3.85
N VAL A 117 7.24 -11.57 2.94
CA VAL A 117 8.65 -11.20 2.71
C VAL A 117 9.27 -10.65 4.00
N PHE A 118 8.59 -9.77 4.73
CA PHE A 118 9.09 -9.23 5.98
C PHE A 118 9.27 -10.33 7.06
N PHE A 119 8.31 -11.24 7.19
CA PHE A 119 8.36 -12.33 8.15
C PHE A 119 9.50 -13.32 7.85
N VAL A 120 9.68 -13.68 6.58
CA VAL A 120 10.79 -14.52 6.13
C VAL A 120 12.13 -13.85 6.41
N PHE A 121 12.27 -12.56 6.05
CA PHE A 121 13.50 -11.81 6.29
C PHE A 121 13.84 -11.74 7.80
N GLN A 122 12.83 -11.52 8.63
CA GLN A 122 13.00 -11.52 10.08
C GLN A 122 13.42 -12.89 10.62
N SER A 123 12.84 -13.97 10.10
CA SER A 123 13.14 -15.35 10.49
C SER A 123 14.58 -15.74 10.10
N CYS A 124 14.99 -15.41 8.88
CA CYS A 124 16.38 -15.59 8.42
C CYS A 124 17.38 -14.77 9.26
N SER A 125 17.04 -13.53 9.59
CA SER A 125 17.89 -12.66 10.41
C SER A 125 18.08 -13.20 11.83
N LYS A 126 17.01 -13.71 12.46
CA LYS A 126 17.10 -14.35 13.79
C LYS A 126 17.98 -15.62 13.74
N ASN A 127 17.77 -16.48 12.75
CA ASN A 127 18.51 -17.74 12.62
C ASN A 127 20.00 -17.50 12.38
N ASN A 128 20.37 -16.50 11.58
CA ASN A 128 21.76 -16.16 11.34
C ASN A 128 22.48 -15.66 12.61
N LYS A 129 21.76 -14.94 13.50
CA LYS A 129 22.35 -14.46 14.75
C LYS A 129 22.65 -15.60 15.72
N GLN A 130 21.74 -16.58 15.85
CA GLN A 130 21.94 -17.76 16.68
C GLN A 130 23.05 -18.71 16.19
N ARG A 131 23.48 -18.57 14.92
CA ARG A 131 24.57 -19.37 14.34
C ARG A 131 25.96 -18.79 14.63
N LEU A 132 26.03 -17.53 15.03
CA LEU A 132 27.27 -16.79 15.29
C LEU A 132 27.61 -16.71 16.79
N ASP A 133 26.68 -17.10 17.65
CA ASP A 133 26.83 -17.24 19.11
C ASP A 133 27.13 -18.70 19.47
#